data_AF-A0A4Q4UTJ0-F1
#
_entry.id   AF-A0A4Q4UTJ0-F1
#
_cell.length_a   1.000
_cell.length_b   1.000
_cell.length_c   1.000
_cell.angle_alpha   90.00
_cell.angle_beta   90.00
_cell.angle_gamma   90.00
#
_symmetry.space_group_name_H-M   'P 1'
#
loop_
_entity.id
_entity.type
_entity.pdbx_description
1 polymer ?
#
loop_
_entity_poly.entity_id
_entity_poly.type
_entity_poly.pdbx_seq_one_letter_code
_entity_poly.pdbx_strand_id
1 'polypeptide(L)'
;MLISLQTSATQTPSDLPEPEPASLPTACSAARGDVSMKQEDYPWITPDYRQSILGLMQIHYARIGPDDRAPVLDDPRDQKRAVVVLGKYYKSRNPKLRCLLHGDAHIGNVYRTPNGSPNFIDFQIMYISSAFHDLAYFVGGALSVTDRRAHEKDIIDHYSKSLAGFGGPAMERDGESYGEIYTFVYV
;
A
#
# COMPACT_ATOMS: atom_id res chain seq x y z
N MET A 1 -31.76 30.17 -27.47
CA MET A 1 -30.80 29.65 -26.48
C MET A 1 -30.73 28.14 -26.67
N LEU A 2 -29.77 27.71 -27.50
CA LEU A 2 -29.46 26.33 -27.88
C LEU A 2 -28.10 26.43 -28.56
N ILE A 3 -27.04 25.93 -27.92
CA ILE A 3 -25.69 25.99 -28.49
C ILE A 3 -25.50 24.75 -29.36
N SER A 4 -25.35 24.99 -30.66
CA SER A 4 -25.10 24.03 -31.72
C SER A 4 -23.70 23.41 -31.56
N LEU A 5 -23.62 22.09 -31.51
CA LEU A 5 -22.37 21.33 -31.62
C LEU A 5 -21.97 21.27 -33.11
N GLN A 6 -20.98 22.07 -33.49
CA GLN A 6 -20.27 21.87 -34.75
C GLN A 6 -19.19 20.81 -34.54
N THR A 7 -19.36 19.67 -35.19
CA THR A 7 -18.34 18.62 -35.36
C THR A 7 -17.22 19.15 -36.26
N SER A 8 -16.00 19.24 -35.73
CA SER A 8 -14.78 19.43 -36.51
C SER A 8 -13.90 18.18 -36.38
N ALA A 9 -13.22 17.87 -37.49
CA ALA A 9 -12.47 16.67 -37.85
C ALA A 9 -11.84 15.83 -36.71
N THR A 10 -12.03 14.51 -36.81
CA THR A 10 -11.30 13.47 -36.08
C THR A 10 -9.80 13.60 -36.30
N GLN A 11 -9.08 13.98 -35.24
CA GLN A 11 -7.63 13.83 -35.16
C GLN A 11 -7.29 12.36 -34.90
N THR A 12 -6.42 11.77 -35.71
CA THR A 12 -5.93 10.41 -35.49
C THR A 12 -4.91 10.39 -34.33
N PRO A 13 -4.83 9.31 -33.54
CA PRO A 13 -3.97 9.23 -32.34
C PRO A 13 -2.47 9.46 -32.57
N SER A 14 -2.02 9.49 -33.84
CA SER A 14 -0.63 9.69 -34.26
C SER A 14 -0.14 11.13 -34.16
N ASP A 15 -1.04 12.10 -34.01
CA ASP A 15 -0.70 13.54 -34.13
C ASP A 15 -0.55 14.22 -32.75
N LEU A 16 -0.60 13.45 -31.66
CA LEU A 16 -0.25 13.96 -30.35
C LEU A 16 1.28 14.04 -30.24
N PRO A 17 1.85 15.18 -29.86
CA PRO A 17 3.28 15.23 -29.54
C PRO A 17 3.58 14.18 -28.48
N GLU A 18 4.62 13.37 -28.69
CA GLU A 18 5.10 12.48 -27.63
C GLU A 18 5.28 13.35 -26.37
N PRO A 19 4.69 12.96 -25.22
CA PRO A 19 4.91 13.72 -24.01
C PRO A 19 6.43 13.69 -23.77
N GLU A 20 7.05 14.88 -23.77
CA GLU A 20 8.35 15.11 -23.15
C GLU A 20 8.39 14.26 -21.87
N PRO A 21 9.40 13.41 -21.66
CA PRO A 21 9.45 12.56 -20.48
C PRO A 21 9.42 13.50 -19.28
N ALA A 22 8.24 13.62 -18.66
CA ALA A 22 8.07 14.39 -17.46
C ALA A 22 9.14 13.84 -16.53
N SER A 23 10.06 14.71 -16.08
CA SER A 23 10.99 14.33 -15.05
C SER A 23 10.10 13.83 -13.92
N LEU A 24 10.11 12.51 -13.71
CA LEU A 24 9.30 11.91 -12.68
C LEU A 24 9.62 12.72 -11.42
N PRO A 25 8.62 13.33 -10.76
CA PRO A 25 8.89 14.08 -9.55
C PRO A 25 9.72 13.17 -8.66
N THR A 26 10.73 13.72 -8.01
CA THR A 26 11.73 12.99 -7.21
C THR A 26 11.09 11.99 -6.23
N ALA A 27 9.80 12.09 -5.94
CA ALA A 27 8.96 11.05 -5.32
C ALA A 27 9.07 9.65 -5.97
N CYS A 28 9.21 9.52 -7.30
CA CYS A 28 9.43 8.23 -7.96
C CYS A 28 10.85 7.68 -7.74
N SER A 29 11.74 8.47 -7.12
CA SER A 29 13.02 8.00 -6.56
C SER A 29 12.87 7.39 -5.16
N ALA A 30 11.67 6.91 -4.81
CA ALA A 30 11.40 6.00 -3.68
C ALA A 30 12.31 4.74 -3.65
N ALA A 31 13.19 4.58 -4.65
CA ALA A 31 14.32 3.65 -4.66
C ALA A 31 15.40 3.92 -3.60
N ARG A 32 15.38 5.04 -2.86
CA ARG A 32 16.22 5.20 -1.67
C ARG A 32 15.44 4.67 -0.48
N GLY A 33 15.91 3.61 0.16
CA GLY A 33 15.31 3.01 1.36
C GLY A 33 15.29 3.92 2.60
N ASP A 34 15.03 5.21 2.45
CA ASP A 34 14.88 6.15 3.55
C ASP A 34 13.65 5.77 4.39
N VAL A 35 13.90 5.42 5.64
CA VAL A 35 12.87 5.08 6.64
C VAL A 35 12.85 6.08 7.80
N SER A 36 13.35 7.30 7.58
CA SER A 36 13.37 8.37 8.58
C SER A 36 12.45 9.57 8.24
N MET A 37 11.51 9.37 7.31
CA MET A 37 10.64 10.42 6.78
C MET A 37 9.67 10.95 7.84
N LYS A 38 9.49 12.28 7.87
CA LYS A 38 8.50 12.97 8.70
C LYS A 38 7.39 13.53 7.84
N GLN A 39 6.16 13.51 8.35
CA GLN A 39 5.00 13.98 7.59
C GLN A 39 5.11 15.48 7.28
N GLU A 40 5.66 16.26 8.20
CA GLU A 40 5.81 17.72 8.09
C GLU A 40 6.66 18.15 6.87
N ASP A 41 7.59 17.30 6.43
CA ASP A 41 8.48 17.57 5.31
C ASP A 41 7.77 17.38 3.95
N TYR A 42 6.58 16.75 3.94
CA TYR A 42 5.84 16.39 2.73
C TYR A 42 4.37 16.84 2.82
N PRO A 43 4.09 18.16 2.80
CA PRO A 43 2.75 18.71 2.99
C PRO A 43 1.75 18.35 1.88
N TRP A 44 2.24 17.87 0.72
CA TRP A 44 1.43 17.40 -0.40
C TRP A 44 0.86 15.98 -0.18
N ILE A 45 1.36 15.23 0.81
CA ILE A 45 0.86 13.91 1.17
C ILE A 45 -0.25 14.10 2.20
N THR A 46 -1.46 13.62 1.90
CA THR A 46 -2.60 13.76 2.80
C THR A 46 -2.38 12.94 4.09
N PRO A 47 -2.45 13.55 5.28
CA PRO A 47 -2.16 12.85 6.55
C PRO A 47 -3.35 12.03 7.07
N ASP A 48 -4.47 12.00 6.35
CA ASP A 48 -5.75 11.45 6.79
C ASP A 48 -5.92 9.95 6.52
N TYR A 49 -4.95 9.28 5.90
CA TYR A 49 -4.98 7.85 5.58
C TYR A 49 -5.60 6.99 6.67
N ARG A 50 -5.16 7.17 7.92
CA ARG A 50 -5.68 6.44 9.08
C ARG A 50 -7.18 6.63 9.27
N GLN A 51 -7.66 7.87 9.18
CA GLN A 51 -9.09 8.18 9.35
C GLN A 51 -9.91 7.60 8.19
N SER A 52 -9.41 7.73 6.96
CA SER A 52 -10.04 7.18 5.76
C SER A 52 -10.19 5.65 5.83
N ILE A 53 -9.11 4.93 6.16
CA ILE A 53 -9.14 3.47 6.30
C ILE A 53 -10.07 3.04 7.45
N LEU A 54 -10.00 3.68 8.62
CA LEU A 54 -10.88 3.33 9.73
C LEU A 54 -12.36 3.63 9.41
N GLY A 55 -12.65 4.72 8.69
CA GLY A 55 -14.00 5.04 8.22
C GLY A 55 -14.53 3.98 7.26
N LEU A 56 -13.72 3.55 6.30
CA LEU A 56 -14.08 2.45 5.37
C LEU A 56 -14.37 1.15 6.11
N MET A 57 -13.54 0.79 7.10
CA MET A 57 -13.77 -0.42 7.91
C MET A 57 -15.04 -0.31 8.75
N GLN A 58 -15.39 0.88 9.24
CA GLN A 58 -16.61 1.09 10.03
C GLN A 58 -17.91 0.92 9.21
N ILE A 59 -17.86 1.14 7.89
CA ILE A 59 -19.00 0.96 6.99
C ILE A 59 -18.96 -0.36 6.21
N HIS A 60 -17.89 -1.15 6.38
CA HIS A 60 -17.61 -2.32 5.56
C HIS A 60 -18.80 -3.29 5.51
N TYR A 61 -19.30 -3.72 6.68
CA TYR A 61 -20.44 -4.63 6.75
C TYR A 61 -21.69 -4.08 6.06
N ALA A 62 -22.00 -2.79 6.23
CA ALA A 62 -23.14 -2.17 5.57
C ALA A 62 -22.98 -2.10 4.03
N ARG A 63 -21.74 -2.13 3.52
CA ARG A 63 -21.42 -1.99 2.10
C ARG A 63 -21.26 -3.33 1.37
N ILE A 64 -20.85 -4.38 2.08
CA ILE A 64 -20.61 -5.72 1.52
C ILE A 64 -21.58 -6.81 2.03
N GLY A 65 -22.37 -6.50 3.07
CA GLY A 65 -23.29 -7.44 3.72
C GLY A 65 -24.67 -7.65 3.10
N PRO A 66 -25.23 -6.82 2.18
CA PRO A 66 -26.50 -7.16 1.52
C PRO A 66 -26.39 -8.41 0.63
N ASP A 67 -27.38 -9.31 0.75
CA ASP A 67 -27.46 -10.67 0.16
C ASP A 67 -27.43 -10.75 -1.39
N ASP A 68 -27.40 -9.63 -2.11
CA ASP A 68 -27.51 -9.59 -3.58
C ASP A 68 -26.15 -9.62 -4.32
N ARG A 69 -25.04 -9.62 -3.58
CA ARG A 69 -23.69 -9.67 -4.15
C ARG A 69 -23.12 -11.07 -4.17
N ALA A 70 -22.17 -11.30 -5.08
CA ALA A 70 -21.38 -12.53 -5.12
C ALA A 70 -20.81 -12.82 -3.72
N PRO A 71 -20.81 -14.08 -3.26
CA PRO A 71 -20.37 -14.44 -1.93
C PRO A 71 -18.94 -13.94 -1.70
N VAL A 72 -18.79 -13.00 -0.78
CA VAL A 72 -17.49 -12.62 -0.23
C VAL A 72 -17.00 -13.78 0.63
N LEU A 73 -15.69 -14.05 0.67
CA LEU A 73 -15.11 -15.01 1.61
C LEU A 73 -15.63 -14.76 3.04
N ASP A 74 -15.72 -15.78 3.89
CA ASP A 74 -16.34 -15.63 5.22
C ASP A 74 -15.45 -14.83 6.21
N ASP A 75 -14.13 -14.82 5.99
CA ASP A 75 -13.11 -14.23 6.88
C ASP A 75 -13.09 -12.68 6.98
N PRO A 76 -13.34 -11.87 5.92
CA PRO A 76 -13.30 -10.40 6.00
C PRO A 76 -14.48 -9.77 6.76
N ARG A 77 -15.45 -10.55 7.22
CA ARG A 77 -16.72 -10.01 7.76
C ARG A 77 -16.63 -9.53 9.21
N ASP A 78 -15.57 -9.85 9.95
CA ASP A 78 -15.40 -9.39 11.34
C ASP A 78 -14.85 -7.96 11.40
N GLN A 79 -15.74 -7.00 11.15
CA GLN A 79 -15.47 -5.57 11.26
C GLN A 79 -14.88 -5.18 12.63
N LYS A 80 -15.36 -5.77 13.72
CA LYS A 80 -14.89 -5.43 15.08
C LYS A 80 -13.43 -5.81 15.24
N ARG A 81 -13.08 -7.02 14.79
CA ARG A 81 -11.69 -7.52 14.78
C ARG A 81 -10.80 -6.64 13.90
N ALA A 82 -11.23 -6.30 12.69
CA ALA A 82 -10.47 -5.43 11.78
C ALA A 82 -10.13 -4.06 12.41
N VAL A 83 -11.12 -3.41 13.03
CA VAL A 83 -10.93 -2.11 13.70
C VAL A 83 -9.97 -2.23 14.89
N VAL A 84 -10.07 -3.29 15.70
CA VAL A 84 -9.18 -3.51 16.86
C VAL A 84 -7.74 -3.75 16.41
N VAL A 85 -7.54 -4.60 15.40
CA VAL A 85 -6.21 -4.95 14.88
C VAL A 85 -5.53 -3.73 14.27
N LEU A 86 -6.20 -3.04 13.35
CA LEU A 86 -5.66 -1.81 12.72
C LEU A 86 -5.39 -0.74 13.77
N GLY A 87 -6.29 -0.59 14.75
CA GLY A 87 -6.11 0.33 15.87
C GLY A 87 -4.86 0.04 16.70
N LYS A 88 -4.58 -1.24 17.03
CA LYS A 88 -3.38 -1.68 17.74
C LYS A 88 -2.12 -1.48 16.89
N TYR A 89 -2.16 -1.89 15.63
CA TYR A 89 -1.06 -1.70 14.70
C TYR A 89 -0.66 -0.22 14.62
N TYR A 90 -1.60 0.68 14.34
CA TYR A 90 -1.28 2.11 14.21
C TYR A 90 -0.68 2.75 15.48
N LYS A 91 -0.95 2.20 16.66
CA LYS A 91 -0.40 2.65 17.94
C LYS A 91 0.99 2.07 18.25
N SER A 92 1.36 0.94 17.65
CA SER A 92 2.61 0.22 17.92
C SER A 92 3.73 0.51 16.92
N ARG A 93 3.47 1.34 15.90
CA ARG A 93 4.44 1.71 14.86
C ARG A 93 5.68 2.41 15.43
N ASN A 94 6.86 2.00 15.02
CA ASN A 94 8.13 2.63 15.36
C ASN A 94 8.30 3.88 14.50
N PRO A 95 8.39 5.07 15.11
CA PRO A 95 8.56 6.31 14.37
C PRO A 95 9.92 6.41 13.65
N LYS A 96 10.88 5.53 13.96
CA LYS A 96 12.22 5.49 13.33
C LYS A 96 12.24 4.70 12.01
N LEU A 97 11.13 4.07 11.62
CA LEU A 97 11.02 3.26 10.41
C LEU A 97 9.94 3.80 9.46
N ARG A 98 9.79 5.12 9.37
CA ARG A 98 8.78 5.78 8.52
C ARG A 98 9.31 6.02 7.12
N CYS A 99 8.65 5.45 6.12
CA CYS A 99 8.91 5.72 4.70
C CYS A 99 7.63 6.14 3.98
N LEU A 100 7.79 6.53 2.71
CA LEU A 100 6.69 6.73 1.79
C LEU A 100 6.12 5.36 1.41
N LEU A 101 4.83 5.18 1.63
CA LEU A 101 4.12 3.96 1.32
C LEU A 101 3.26 4.14 0.08
N HIS A 102 3.03 3.04 -0.62
CA HIS A 102 1.99 2.90 -1.63
C HIS A 102 0.61 3.10 -1.01
N GLY A 103 0.37 2.51 0.16
CA GLY A 103 -0.87 2.62 0.91
C GLY A 103 -2.03 1.76 0.43
N ASP A 104 -1.97 1.28 -0.81
CA ASP A 104 -2.88 0.24 -1.34
C ASP A 104 -2.17 -0.96 -2.01
N ALA A 105 -1.12 -1.48 -1.39
CA ALA A 105 -0.23 -2.49 -1.96
C ALA A 105 -0.82 -3.92 -1.94
N HIS A 106 -1.98 -4.15 -2.55
CA HIS A 106 -2.54 -5.51 -2.70
C HIS A 106 -2.21 -6.11 -4.07
N ILE A 107 -2.37 -7.43 -4.21
CA ILE A 107 -1.99 -8.17 -5.45
C ILE A 107 -2.72 -7.69 -6.71
N GLY A 108 -3.89 -7.06 -6.56
CA GLY A 108 -4.66 -6.49 -7.67
C GLY A 108 -4.03 -5.23 -8.27
N ASN A 109 -3.15 -4.56 -7.51
CA ASN A 109 -2.38 -3.40 -7.96
C ASN A 109 -0.97 -3.77 -8.43
N VAL A 110 -0.70 -5.07 -8.65
CA VAL A 110 0.59 -5.56 -9.17
C VAL A 110 0.45 -5.95 -10.63
N TYR A 111 1.40 -5.48 -11.46
CA TYR A 111 1.56 -5.91 -12.84
C TYR A 111 2.96 -6.45 -13.08
N ARG A 112 3.14 -7.14 -14.20
CA ARG A 112 4.45 -7.64 -14.65
C ARG A 112 4.97 -6.76 -15.78
N THR A 113 6.21 -6.34 -15.65
CA THR A 113 6.95 -5.64 -16.72
C THR A 113 7.31 -6.59 -17.85
N PRO A 114 7.75 -6.07 -19.03
CA PRO A 114 8.20 -6.91 -20.14
C PRO A 114 9.34 -7.88 -19.80
N ASN A 115 10.21 -7.54 -18.85
CA ASN A 115 11.28 -8.43 -18.35
C ASN A 115 10.80 -9.41 -17.26
N GLY A 116 9.50 -9.42 -16.94
CA GLY A 116 8.88 -10.37 -16.02
C GLY A 116 8.88 -9.94 -14.54
N SER A 117 9.50 -8.83 -14.19
CA SER A 117 9.55 -8.30 -12.82
C SER A 117 8.19 -7.74 -12.36
N PRO A 118 7.83 -7.87 -11.07
CA PRO A 118 6.64 -7.24 -10.53
C PRO A 118 6.85 -5.72 -10.34
N ASN A 119 5.79 -4.94 -10.55
CA ASN A 119 5.72 -3.52 -10.20
C ASN A 119 4.30 -3.15 -9.74
N PHE A 120 4.19 -2.02 -9.04
CA PHE A 120 2.91 -1.49 -8.56
C PHE A 120 2.33 -0.42 -9.50
N ILE A 121 1.01 -0.36 -9.55
CA ILE A 121 0.21 0.74 -10.11
C ILE A 121 -0.70 1.30 -9.01
N ASP A 122 -1.37 2.41 -9.31
CA ASP A 122 -2.42 2.99 -8.46
C ASP A 122 -1.94 3.58 -7.11
N PHE A 123 -1.03 4.55 -7.20
CA PHE A 123 -0.46 5.30 -6.07
C PHE A 123 -1.40 6.38 -5.51
N GLN A 124 -2.71 6.23 -5.61
CA GLN A 124 -3.66 7.28 -5.22
C GLN A 124 -3.77 7.50 -3.70
N ILE A 125 -3.28 6.54 -2.88
CA ILE A 125 -3.39 6.59 -1.41
C ILE A 125 -2.02 6.57 -0.69
N MET A 126 -1.01 7.21 -1.29
CA MET A 126 0.31 7.32 -0.67
C MET A 126 0.25 8.01 0.70
N TYR A 127 1.03 7.52 1.66
CA TYR A 127 1.14 8.14 2.98
C TYR A 127 2.44 7.74 3.71
N ILE A 128 2.85 8.51 4.72
CA ILE A 128 4.10 8.27 5.44
C ILE A 128 3.85 7.47 6.72
N SER A 129 4.32 6.22 6.75
CA SER A 129 4.18 5.34 7.90
C SER A 129 5.23 4.24 7.98
N SER A 130 5.06 3.32 8.93
CA SER A 130 5.97 2.21 9.15
C SER A 130 6.24 1.47 7.85
N ALA A 131 7.51 1.21 7.56
CA ALA A 131 7.98 0.46 6.41
C ALA A 131 7.39 -0.95 6.33
N PHE A 132 6.81 -1.47 7.42
CA PHE A 132 6.17 -2.77 7.44
C PHE A 132 4.71 -2.76 6.98
N HIS A 133 4.09 -1.58 6.77
CA HIS A 133 2.67 -1.52 6.43
C HIS A 133 2.34 -2.19 5.10
N ASP A 134 3.02 -1.77 4.04
CA ASP A 134 2.76 -2.31 2.70
C ASP A 134 3.17 -3.78 2.61
N LEU A 135 4.23 -4.20 3.32
CA LEU A 135 4.58 -5.61 3.45
C LEU A 135 3.44 -6.42 4.07
N ALA A 136 2.93 -5.95 5.21
CA ALA A 136 1.88 -6.63 5.94
C ALA A 136 0.58 -6.69 5.15
N TYR A 137 0.19 -5.61 4.47
CA TYR A 137 -0.99 -5.58 3.62
C TYR A 137 -0.82 -6.52 2.41
N PHE A 138 0.32 -6.45 1.72
CA PHE A 138 0.60 -7.30 0.56
C PHE A 138 0.58 -8.79 0.91
N VAL A 139 1.32 -9.19 1.95
CA VAL A 139 1.39 -10.58 2.42
C VAL A 139 0.02 -11.05 2.95
N GLY A 140 -0.70 -10.17 3.64
CA GLY A 140 -2.05 -10.40 4.15
C GLY A 140 -3.06 -10.73 3.04
N GLY A 141 -2.92 -10.09 1.87
CA GLY A 141 -3.77 -10.34 0.71
C GLY A 141 -3.27 -11.44 -0.23
N ALA A 142 -1.97 -11.74 -0.23
CA ALA A 142 -1.36 -12.65 -1.19
C ALA A 142 -1.22 -14.10 -0.68
N LEU A 143 -1.09 -14.31 0.63
CA LEU A 143 -0.81 -15.63 1.22
C LEU A 143 -1.91 -16.08 2.18
N SER A 144 -2.13 -17.39 2.28
CA SER A 144 -3.00 -17.97 3.29
C SER A 144 -2.43 -17.76 4.70
N VAL A 145 -3.27 -17.74 5.74
CA VAL A 145 -2.81 -17.66 7.15
C VAL A 145 -1.79 -18.75 7.47
N THR A 146 -1.99 -19.96 6.95
CA THR A 146 -1.08 -21.09 7.14
C THR A 146 0.30 -20.80 6.55
N ASP A 147 0.36 -20.34 5.29
CA ASP A 147 1.63 -20.05 4.61
C ASP A 147 2.34 -18.86 5.26
N ARG A 148 1.60 -17.82 5.64
CA ARG A 148 2.16 -16.66 6.37
C ARG A 148 2.86 -17.09 7.65
N ARG A 149 2.24 -17.98 8.44
CA ARG A 149 2.82 -18.48 9.69
C ARG A 149 4.01 -19.41 9.46
N ALA A 150 3.93 -20.27 8.44
CA ALA A 150 5.01 -21.19 8.11
C ALA A 150 6.28 -20.46 7.63
N HIS A 151 6.12 -19.33 6.93
CA HIS A 151 7.20 -18.60 6.27
C HIS A 151 7.46 -17.21 6.85
N GLU A 152 6.85 -16.85 7.98
CA GLU A 152 6.94 -15.53 8.62
C GLU A 152 8.38 -15.00 8.66
N LYS A 153 9.27 -15.83 9.18
CA LYS A 153 10.68 -15.55 9.37
C LYS A 153 11.42 -15.29 8.07
N ASP A 154 11.14 -16.09 7.05
CA ASP A 154 11.81 -15.99 5.74
C ASP A 154 11.34 -14.75 4.99
N ILE A 155 10.05 -14.42 5.07
CA ILE A 155 9.45 -13.23 4.47
C ILE A 155 10.08 -11.97 5.04
N ILE A 156 10.18 -11.88 6.38
CA ILE A 156 10.73 -10.71 7.06
C ILE A 156 12.22 -10.55 6.78
N ASP A 157 12.99 -11.65 6.78
CA ASP A 157 14.42 -11.63 6.45
C ASP A 157 14.64 -11.17 5.01
N HIS A 158 13.86 -11.70 4.08
CA HIS A 158 13.93 -11.33 2.68
C HIS A 158 13.61 -9.84 2.49
N TYR A 159 12.57 -9.34 3.14
CA TYR A 159 12.21 -7.93 3.11
C TYR A 159 13.34 -7.05 3.69
N SER A 160 13.87 -7.41 4.86
CA SER A 160 14.91 -6.64 5.55
C SER A 160 16.20 -6.59 4.74
N LYS A 161 16.62 -7.74 4.17
CA LYS A 161 17.78 -7.82 3.28
C LYS A 161 17.57 -6.99 2.01
N SER A 162 16.38 -7.03 1.43
CA SER A 162 16.05 -6.27 0.23
C SER A 162 16.08 -4.77 0.52
N LEU A 163 15.43 -4.34 1.61
CA LEU A 163 15.42 -2.95 2.06
C LEU A 163 16.85 -2.41 2.25
N ALA A 164 17.71 -3.18 2.91
CA ALA A 164 19.12 -2.83 3.07
C ALA A 164 19.86 -2.76 1.72
N GLY A 165 19.57 -3.67 0.79
CA GLY A 165 20.09 -3.65 -0.58
C GLY A 165 19.70 -2.40 -1.38
N PHE A 166 18.57 -1.78 -1.07
CA PHE A 166 18.11 -0.51 -1.63
C PHE A 166 18.51 0.72 -0.78
N GLY A 167 19.48 0.56 0.13
CA GLY A 167 20.05 1.64 0.92
C GLY A 167 19.26 2.02 2.18
N GLY A 168 18.28 1.19 2.58
CA GLY A 168 17.63 1.32 3.87
C GLY A 168 18.43 0.68 5.01
N PRO A 169 17.95 0.77 6.26
CA PRO A 169 18.67 0.22 7.39
C PRO A 169 18.59 -1.31 7.42
N ALA A 170 19.66 -1.94 7.89
CA ALA A 170 19.60 -3.32 8.31
C ALA A 170 18.69 -3.45 9.54
N MET A 171 17.79 -4.42 9.53
CA MET A 171 16.85 -4.67 10.61
C MET A 171 17.16 -6.02 11.28
N GLU A 172 17.57 -5.97 12.54
CA GLU A 172 17.94 -7.15 13.34
C GLU A 172 16.73 -7.80 14.01
N ARG A 173 16.70 -9.15 14.03
CA ARG A 173 15.57 -10.01 14.47
C ARG A 173 15.07 -9.79 15.89
N ASP A 174 15.92 -9.29 16.77
CA ASP A 174 15.68 -9.12 18.20
C ASP A 174 15.45 -7.66 18.60
N GLY A 175 15.49 -6.73 17.64
CA GLY A 175 15.26 -5.31 17.88
C GLY A 175 13.79 -4.93 18.03
N GLU A 176 13.53 -3.76 18.62
CA GLU A 176 12.19 -3.14 18.76
C GLU A 176 11.37 -3.15 17.45
N SER A 177 12.06 -3.12 16.30
CA SER A 177 11.51 -3.15 14.95
C SER A 177 10.71 -4.42 14.60
N TYR A 178 11.06 -5.59 15.18
CA TYR A 178 10.37 -6.85 14.85
C TYR A 178 9.00 -6.97 15.52
N GLY A 179 8.78 -6.26 16.63
CA GLY A 179 7.52 -6.27 17.39
C GLY A 179 6.30 -5.81 16.58
N GLU A 180 6.49 -4.96 15.57
CA GLU A 180 5.42 -4.42 14.74
C GLU A 180 4.79 -5.46 13.81
N ILE A 181 5.60 -6.37 13.26
CA ILE A 181 5.18 -7.29 12.21
C ILE A 181 4.28 -8.40 12.77
N TYR A 182 4.53 -8.81 14.01
CA TYR A 182 3.74 -9.83 14.72
C TYR A 182 2.24 -9.46 14.82
N THR A 183 1.88 -8.18 14.75
CA THR A 183 0.47 -7.78 14.79
C THR A 183 -0.30 -8.16 13.52
N PHE A 184 0.37 -8.38 12.39
CA PHE A 184 -0.26 -8.71 11.11
C PHE A 184 -0.18 -10.19 10.72
N VAL A 185 0.89 -10.89 11.11
CA VAL A 185 1.06 -12.31 10.76
C VAL A 185 0.07 -13.22 11.50
N TYR A 186 -0.38 -12.79 12.69
CA TYR A 186 -1.27 -13.55 13.55
C TYR A 186 -2.74 -13.16 13.44
N VAL A 187 -3.07 -12.27 12.50
CA VAL A 187 -4.44 -11.87 12.18
C VAL A 187 -4.89 -12.48 10.86
#